data_AF-A0A942EWG2-F1
#
_entry.id   AF-A0A942EWG2-F1
#
_cell.length_a   1.000
_cell.length_b   1.000
_cell.length_c   1.000
_cell.angle_alpha   90.00
_cell.angle_beta   90.00
_cell.angle_gamma   90.00
#
_symmetry.space_group_name_H-M   'P 1'
#
loop_
_entity.id
_entity.type
_entity.pdbx_description
1 polymer ?
#
loop_
_entity_poly.entity_id
_entity_poly.type
_entity_poly.pdbx_seq_one_letter_code
_entity_poly.pdbx_strand_id
1 'polypeptide(L)' 'VESNRGQIKVKALLTEDMAEGVVSIPHGWPGEANVNILTDIHLREPIMGYPQMKSQLCSIRKA' A
#
# COMPACT_ATOMS: atom_id res chain seq x y z
N VAL A 1 -3.66 7.48 1.92
CA VAL A 1 -2.28 6.96 1.74
C VAL A 1 -1.88 7.22 0.31
N GLU A 2 -0.68 7.72 0.08
CA GLU A 2 -0.19 8.11 -1.25
C GLU A 2 1.19 7.51 -1.51
N SER A 3 1.45 7.16 -2.76
CA SER A 3 2.75 6.74 -3.27
C SER A 3 3.00 7.40 -4.63
N ASN A 4 4.16 7.13 -5.23
CA ASN A 4 4.42 7.54 -6.62
C ASN A 4 3.50 6.86 -7.65
N ARG A 5 2.63 5.93 -7.25
CA ARG A 5 1.70 5.21 -8.12
C ARG A 5 0.27 5.74 -8.06
N GLY A 6 -0.09 6.43 -6.98
CA GLY A 6 -1.42 6.99 -6.81
C GLY A 6 -1.77 7.22 -5.35
N GLN A 7 -3.06 7.27 -5.07
CA GLN A 7 -3.59 7.52 -3.74
C GLN A 7 -4.82 6.65 -3.46
N ILE A 8 -4.99 6.29 -2.19
CA ILE A 8 -6.17 5.59 -1.67
C ILE A 8 -6.68 6.28 -0.40
N LYS A 9 -7.97 6.12 -0.13
CA LYS A 9 -8.64 6.58 1.09
C LYS A 9 -9.03 5.38 1.95
N VAL A 10 -8.52 5.35 3.18
CA VAL A 10 -8.72 4.24 4.12
C VAL A 10 -8.99 4.79 5.52
N LYS A 11 -9.55 3.96 6.40
CA LYS A 11 -9.68 4.26 7.83
C LYS A 11 -8.39 3.85 8.55
N ALA A 12 -7.81 4.78 9.31
CA ALA A 12 -6.64 4.48 10.13
C ALA A 12 -7.05 3.71 11.40
N LEU A 13 -6.24 2.69 11.74
CA LEU A 13 -6.25 2.00 13.03
C LEU A 13 -4.85 2.19 13.62
N LEU A 14 -4.77 2.72 14.85
CA LEU A 14 -3.52 2.82 15.58
C LEU A 14 -3.36 1.57 16.45
N THR A 15 -2.18 0.97 16.41
CA THR A 15 -1.80 -0.18 17.24
C THR A 15 -0.32 -0.11 17.58
N GLU A 16 0.07 -0.66 18.73
CA GLU A 16 1.46 -0.82 19.16
C GLU A 16 2.14 -2.04 18.51
N ASP A 17 1.38 -2.92 17.84
CA ASP A 17 1.90 -4.10 17.13
C ASP A 17 2.68 -3.76 15.86
N MET A 18 2.67 -2.49 15.44
CA MET A 18 3.32 -2.01 14.23
C MET A 18 4.62 -1.29 14.55
N ALA A 19 5.70 -1.66 13.86
CA ALA A 19 6.97 -0.94 13.97
C ALA A 19 6.82 0.54 13.56
N GLU A 20 7.60 1.41 14.21
CA GLU A 20 7.62 2.83 13.88
C GLU A 20 7.96 3.05 12.39
N GLY A 21 7.21 3.94 11.75
CA GLY A 21 7.36 4.23 10.31
C GLY A 21 6.77 3.17 9.37
N VAL A 22 6.17 2.10 9.89
CA VAL A 22 5.54 1.05 9.09
C VAL A 22 4.02 1.20 9.10
N VAL A 23 3.39 0.95 7.95
CA VAL A 23 1.95 0.73 7.85
C VAL A 23 1.67 -0.61 7.19
N SER A 24 0.64 -1.27 7.68
CA SER A 24 0.07 -2.45 7.03
C SER A 24 -1.32 -2.11 6.51
N ILE A 25 -1.57 -2.42 5.25
CA ILE A 25 -2.86 -2.19 4.60
C ILE A 25 -3.34 -3.54 4.07
N PRO A 26 -4.43 -4.11 4.62
CA PRO A 26 -4.97 -5.35 4.11
C PRO A 26 -5.54 -5.15 2.70
N HIS A 27 -5.38 -6.17 1.86
CA HIS A 27 -6.00 -6.22 0.53
C HIS A 27 -7.49 -6.60 0.63
N GLY A 28 -8.21 -6.52 -0.49
CA GLY A 28 -9.59 -7.01 -0.62
C GLY A 28 -10.67 -5.93 -0.55
N TRP A 29 -10.29 -4.66 -0.35
CA TRP A 29 -11.23 -3.55 -0.38
C TRP A 29 -11.42 -3.01 -1.81
N PRO A 30 -12.67 -2.76 -2.26
CA PRO A 30 -12.94 -2.17 -3.56
C PRO A 30 -12.86 -0.63 -3.55
N GLY A 31 -12.99 -0.01 -4.72
CA GLY A 31 -13.13 1.44 -4.87
C GLY A 31 -11.91 2.23 -4.39
N GLU A 32 -12.16 3.35 -3.70
CA GLU A 32 -11.11 4.26 -3.20
C GLU A 32 -10.20 3.65 -2.13
N ALA A 33 -10.60 2.52 -1.53
CA ALA A 33 -9.81 1.80 -0.53
C ALA A 33 -8.96 0.67 -1.14
N ASN A 34 -8.99 0.50 -2.47
CA ASN A 34 -8.25 -0.56 -3.16
C ASN A 34 -6.75 -0.31 -3.16
N VAL A 35 -6.03 -0.96 -2.24
CA VAL A 35 -4.57 -0.83 -2.10
C VAL A 35 -3.79 -1.23 -3.35
N ASN A 36 -4.35 -2.04 -4.25
CA ASN A 36 -3.66 -2.42 -5.49
C ASN A 36 -3.42 -1.23 -6.41
N ILE A 37 -4.12 -0.10 -6.23
CA ILE A 37 -3.83 1.18 -6.91
C ILE A 37 -2.42 1.68 -6.59
N LEU A 38 -1.87 1.32 -5.42
CA LEU A 38 -0.53 1.72 -5.00
C LEU A 38 0.57 0.75 -5.47
N THR A 39 0.22 -0.37 -6.09
CA THR A 39 1.15 -1.43 -6.50
C THR A 39 1.57 -1.26 -7.96
N ASP A 40 2.87 -1.24 -8.24
CA ASP A 40 3.38 -1.24 -9.62
C ASP A 40 3.36 -2.65 -10.21
N ILE A 41 2.54 -2.86 -11.24
CA ILE A 41 2.49 -4.13 -11.96
C ILE A 41 3.55 -4.21 -13.06
N HIS A 42 4.34 -3.20 -13.37
CA HIS A 42 5.41 -3.28 -14.36
C HIS A 42 6.76 -3.63 -13.71
N LEU A 43 6.94 -3.25 -12.44
CA LEU A 43 8.08 -3.68 -11.63
C LEU A 43 7.82 -5.08 -11.06
N ARG A 44 8.39 -6.10 -11.72
CA ARG A 44 8.20 -7.51 -11.37
C ARG A 44 9.51 -8.21 -11.16
N GLU A 45 9.49 -9.24 -10.32
CA GLU A 45 10.59 -10.20 -10.22
C GLU A 45 10.77 -10.91 -11.58
N PRO A 46 11.99 -11.00 -12.11
CA PRO A 46 12.25 -11.44 -13.49
C PRO A 46 11.96 -12.92 -13.79
N ILE A 47 11.93 -13.80 -12.80
CA ILE A 47 11.74 -15.24 -13.00
C ILE A 47 10.25 -15.60 -12.95
N MET A 48 9.58 -15.22 -11.87
CA MET A 48 8.21 -15.65 -11.59
C MET A 48 7.16 -14.57 -11.90
N GLY A 49 7.58 -13.32 -12.11
CA GLY A 49 6.70 -12.24 -12.52
C GLY A 49 5.85 -11.64 -11.39
N TYR A 50 6.15 -11.92 -10.12
CA TYR A 50 5.39 -11.34 -9.00
C TYR A 50 5.67 -9.83 -8.89
N PRO A 51 4.63 -9.00 -8.70
CA PRO A 51 4.81 -7.58 -8.45
C PRO A 51 5.37 -7.33 -7.05
N GLN A 52 5.92 -6.14 -6.83
CA GLN A 52 6.39 -5.74 -5.50
C GLN A 52 5.20 -5.40 -4.59
N MET A 53 4.73 -6.38 -3.81
CA MET A 53 3.55 -6.22 -2.95
C MET A 53 3.85 -5.71 -1.53
N LYS A 54 5.10 -5.80 -1.07
CA LYS A 54 5.53 -5.43 0.29
C LYS A 54 6.61 -4.35 0.26
N SER A 55 6.72 -3.62 1.37
CA SER A 55 7.79 -2.63 1.61
C SER A 55 7.83 -1.49 0.57
N GLN A 56 6.65 -1.02 0.14
CA GLN A 56 6.52 0.15 -0.71
C GLN A 56 6.58 1.42 0.16
N LEU A 57 7.28 2.46 -0.31
CA LEU A 57 7.27 3.76 0.34
C LEU A 57 5.93 4.46 0.12
N CYS A 58 5.40 5.07 1.17
CA CYS A 58 4.17 5.85 1.12
C CYS A 58 4.18 7.04 2.09
N SER A 59 3.32 8.01 1.82
CA SER A 59 2.99 9.10 2.72
C SER A 59 1.55 8.95 3.25
N ILE A 60 1.31 9.45 4.47
CA ILE A 60 -0.01 9.44 5.10
C ILE A 60 -0.40 10.90 5.37
N ARG A 61 -1.62 11.26 4.99
CA ARG A 61 -2.22 12.55 5.29
C ARG A 61 -3.68 12.37 5.70
N LYS A 62 -4.19 13.29 6.51
CA LYS A 62 -5.63 13.34 6.82
C LYS A 62 -6.40 13.72 5.55
N ALA A 63 -7.54 13.06 5.34
CA ALA A 63 -8.41 13.30 4.20
C ALA A 63 -9.32 14.52 4.40
#